data_AF-A0A3N7CXB9-F1
#
_entry.id   AF-A0A3N7CXB9-F1
#
_cell.length_a   1.000
_cell.length_b   1.000
_cell.length_c   1.000
_cell.angle_alpha   90.00
_cell.angle_beta   90.00
_cell.angle_gamma   90.00
#
_symmetry.space_group_name_H-M   'P 1'
#
loop_
_entity.id
_entity.type
_entity.pdbx_description
1 polymer ?
#
loop_
_entity_poly.entity_id
_entity_poly.type
_entity_poly.pdbx_seq_one_letter_code
_entity_poly.pdbx_strand_id
1 'polypeptide(L)'
;MIIAELVPKNGFVFLRFVEPGENVETKPYITLNSMDDAKGRINFRSRNYIVEKLTSWLNQRSHALPGAEFQINLYASWVAEVKLRSLSYVCDFVNRKRDKFESIAPNESSKCYSYYKKNILTILDFCTDYTNNNQNHD
;
A
#
# COMPACT_ATOMS: atom_id res chain seq x y z
N MET A 1 18.98 -10.38 -11.87
CA MET A 1 18.93 -8.99 -11.37
C MET A 1 17.85 -8.27 -12.17
N ILE A 2 16.74 -7.87 -11.54
CA ILE A 2 15.65 -7.16 -12.22
C ILE A 2 16.02 -5.68 -12.28
N ILE A 3 15.97 -5.08 -13.46
CA ILE A 3 16.26 -3.66 -13.66
C ILE A 3 14.93 -2.92 -13.84
N ALA A 4 14.74 -1.83 -13.08
CA ALA A 4 13.61 -0.93 -13.24
C ALA A 4 14.01 0.18 -14.22
N GLU A 5 13.24 0.35 -15.29
CA GLU A 5 13.52 1.36 -16.31
C GLU A 5 12.40 2.41 -16.35
N LEU A 6 12.82 3.67 -16.35
CA LEU A 6 11.96 4.83 -16.46
C LEU A 6 11.99 5.32 -17.91
N VAL A 7 10.83 5.34 -18.57
CA VAL A 7 10.73 5.80 -19.95
C VAL A 7 9.79 7.00 -20.01
N PRO A 8 10.27 8.20 -20.42
CA PRO A 8 9.41 9.34 -20.64
C PRO A 8 8.71 9.22 -22.00
N LYS A 9 7.37 9.36 -22.03
CA LYS A 9 6.61 9.41 -23.29
C LYS A 9 5.41 10.34 -23.15
N ASN A 10 5.21 11.27 -24.09
CA ASN A 10 4.08 12.19 -24.14
C ASN A 10 3.76 12.92 -22.80
N GLY A 11 4.78 13.33 -22.05
CA GLY A 11 4.61 14.05 -20.77
C GLY A 11 4.34 13.19 -19.54
N PHE A 12 4.37 11.86 -19.67
CA PHE A 12 4.20 10.91 -18.57
C PHE A 12 5.47 10.10 -18.30
N VAL A 13 5.66 9.73 -17.04
CA VAL A 13 6.72 8.80 -16.61
C VAL A 13 6.13 7.40 -16.50
N PHE A 14 6.74 6.46 -17.20
CA PHE A 14 6.35 5.05 -17.16
C PHE A 14 7.43 4.23 -16.46
N LEU A 15 7.01 3.30 -15.61
CA LEU A 15 7.90 2.34 -14.95
C LEU A 15 7.68 0.94 -15.56
N ARG A 16 8.78 0.23 -15.86
CA ARG A 16 8.76 -1.20 -16.18
C ARG A 16 9.86 -1.96 -15.46
N PHE A 17 9.62 -3.24 -15.17
CA PHE A 17 10.59 -4.17 -14.60
C PHE A 17 10.95 -5.22 -15.64
N VAL A 18 12.24 -5.38 -15.93
CA VAL A 18 12.74 -6.28 -16.98
C VAL A 18 13.84 -7.19 -16.43
N GLU A 19 13.80 -8.47 -16.78
CA GLU A 19 14.88 -9.42 -16.49
C GLU A 19 15.92 -9.48 -17.61
N PRO A 20 17.18 -9.84 -17.33
CA PRO A 20 18.23 -9.90 -18.35
C PRO A 20 17.90 -10.93 -19.43
N GLY A 21 17.76 -10.49 -20.68
CA GLY A 21 17.47 -11.34 -21.84
C GLY A 21 16.02 -11.33 -22.32
N GLU A 22 15.12 -10.62 -21.64
CA GLU A 22 13.74 -10.46 -22.11
C GLU A 22 13.58 -9.35 -23.14
N ASN A 23 12.72 -9.57 -24.14
CA ASN A 23 12.48 -8.58 -25.19
C ASN A 23 11.58 -7.44 -24.70
N VAL A 24 12.17 -6.25 -24.69
CA VAL A 24 11.74 -5.05 -23.99
C VAL A 24 10.44 -4.43 -24.55
N GLU A 25 10.14 -4.68 -25.83
CA GLU A 25 8.98 -4.13 -26.53
C GLU A 25 7.65 -4.79 -26.14
N THR A 26 7.70 -5.96 -25.51
CA THR A 26 6.50 -6.79 -25.26
C THR A 26 5.89 -6.60 -23.87
N LYS A 27 6.56 -5.88 -22.96
CA LYS A 27 6.06 -5.70 -21.59
C LYS A 27 5.21 -4.44 -21.42
N PRO A 28 4.09 -4.52 -20.69
CA PRO A 28 3.16 -3.40 -20.53
C PRO A 28 3.76 -2.26 -19.70
N TYR A 29 3.54 -1.03 -20.14
CA TYR A 29 3.92 0.18 -19.41
C TYR A 29 2.86 0.56 -18.37
N ILE A 30 3.28 1.07 -17.21
CA ILE A 30 2.38 1.63 -16.19
C ILE A 30 2.42 3.15 -16.28
N THR A 31 1.28 3.81 -16.52
CA THR A 31 1.16 5.29 -16.56
C THR A 31 0.82 5.82 -15.17
N LEU A 32 1.58 6.82 -14.68
CA LEU A 32 1.47 7.26 -13.29
C LEU A 32 0.45 8.39 -13.00
N ASN A 33 -0.14 9.08 -13.98
CA ASN A 33 -0.87 10.35 -13.73
C ASN A 33 -2.36 10.42 -14.15
N SER A 34 -3.08 9.32 -14.42
CA SER A 34 -4.52 9.38 -14.77
C SER A 34 -5.35 8.17 -14.34
N MET A 35 -5.15 7.68 -13.11
CA MET A 35 -5.93 6.55 -12.61
C MET A 35 -7.31 6.99 -12.09
N ASP A 36 -8.29 6.84 -12.98
CA ASP A 36 -9.73 6.83 -12.70
C ASP A 36 -10.11 5.64 -11.78
N ASP A 37 -11.08 5.85 -10.90
CA ASP A 37 -11.32 5.12 -9.63
C ASP A 37 -11.64 3.61 -9.78
N ALA A 38 -11.73 3.07 -10.99
CA ALA A 38 -11.88 1.63 -11.24
C ALA A 38 -10.55 0.89 -11.54
N LYS A 39 -9.51 1.60 -12.00
CA LYS A 39 -8.19 1.04 -12.39
C LYS A 39 -7.08 1.25 -11.36
N GLY A 40 -7.37 1.85 -10.21
CA GLY A 40 -6.50 1.75 -9.03
C GLY A 40 -6.27 0.29 -8.57
N ARG A 41 -7.14 -0.64 -8.99
CA ARG A 41 -7.16 -2.05 -8.57
C ARG A 41 -5.95 -2.91 -8.98
N ILE A 42 -5.04 -2.44 -9.84
CA ILE A 42 -3.85 -3.22 -10.25
C ILE A 42 -2.64 -2.98 -9.33
N ASN A 43 -2.64 -1.95 -8.47
CA ASN A 43 -1.53 -1.71 -7.53
C ASN A 43 -1.73 -2.27 -6.10
N PHE A 44 -2.86 -2.93 -5.81
CA PHE A 44 -3.17 -3.42 -4.46
C PHE A 44 -2.69 -4.85 -4.15
N ARG A 45 -1.88 -5.48 -5.01
CA ARG A 45 -1.32 -6.83 -4.77
C ARG A 45 0.19 -6.83 -4.55
N SER A 46 0.78 -5.67 -4.29
CA SER A 46 2.19 -5.57 -3.96
C SER A 46 2.34 -5.32 -2.47
N ARG A 47 3.06 -6.22 -1.80
CA ARG A 47 3.50 -6.04 -0.41
C ARG A 47 4.14 -4.66 -0.19
N ASN A 48 4.99 -4.24 -1.12
CA ASN A 48 5.73 -2.99 -1.01
C ASN A 48 4.77 -1.79 -0.98
N TYR A 49 3.72 -1.82 -1.81
CA TYR A 49 2.70 -0.77 -1.83
C TYR A 49 1.96 -0.65 -0.49
N ILE A 50 1.53 -1.78 0.09
CA ILE A 50 0.84 -1.81 1.39
C ILE A 50 1.75 -1.21 2.47
N VAL A 51 3.00 -1.68 2.55
CA VAL A 51 3.97 -1.24 3.55
C VAL A 51 4.28 0.24 3.38
N GLU A 52 4.51 0.73 2.17
CA GLU A 52 4.80 2.13 1.88
C GLU A 52 3.65 3.06 2.26
N LYS A 53 2.41 2.69 1.90
CA LYS A 53 1.22 3.50 2.22
C LYS A 53 0.93 3.54 3.72
N LEU A 54 1.03 2.40 4.40
CA LEU A 54 0.87 2.35 5.86
C LEU A 54 1.97 3.17 6.56
N THR A 55 3.23 3.04 6.13
CA THR A 55 4.35 3.81 6.69
C THR A 55 4.16 5.31 6.48
N SER A 56 3.84 5.73 5.26
CA SER A 56 3.62 7.14 4.92
C SER A 56 2.47 7.72 5.74
N TRP A 57 1.38 6.97 5.87
CA TRP A 57 0.23 7.40 6.64
C TRP A 57 0.52 7.51 8.14
N LEU A 58 1.21 6.53 8.74
CA LEU A 58 1.60 6.58 10.15
C LEU A 58 2.50 7.79 10.44
N ASN A 59 3.46 8.08 9.57
CA ASN A 59 4.28 9.30 9.68
C ASN A 59 3.44 10.57 9.57
N GLN A 60 2.41 10.61 8.73
CA GLN A 60 1.50 11.77 8.71
C GLN A 60 0.67 11.86 10.00
N ARG A 61 0.24 10.73 10.56
CA ARG A 61 -0.56 10.70 11.80
C ARG A 61 0.24 11.12 13.02
N SER A 62 1.53 10.78 13.12
CA SER A 62 2.38 11.18 14.26
C SER A 62 2.44 12.71 14.41
N HIS A 63 2.38 13.45 13.32
CA HIS A 63 2.32 14.92 13.33
C HIS A 63 0.91 15.48 13.55
N ALA A 64 -0.13 14.73 13.19
CA ALA A 64 -1.52 15.19 13.20
C ALA A 64 -2.31 14.81 14.47
N LEU A 65 -1.77 13.93 15.31
CA LEU A 65 -2.37 13.49 16.57
C LEU A 65 -1.38 13.67 17.75
N PRO A 66 -1.25 14.89 18.28
CA PRO A 66 -0.45 15.13 19.48
C PRO A 66 -0.97 14.28 20.65
N GLY A 67 -0.10 13.53 21.31
CA GLY A 67 -0.44 12.60 22.40
C GLY A 67 -0.63 11.14 21.99
N ALA A 68 -0.60 10.81 20.69
CA ALA A 68 -0.65 9.43 20.18
C ALA A 68 0.70 8.94 19.62
N GLU A 69 1.78 9.70 19.79
CA GLU A 69 3.08 9.47 19.14
C GLU A 69 3.66 8.10 19.50
N PHE A 70 3.56 7.70 20.78
CA PHE A 70 4.03 6.39 21.22
C PHE A 70 3.31 5.24 20.50
N GLN A 71 1.98 5.32 20.40
CA GLN A 71 1.15 4.31 19.74
C GLN A 71 1.46 4.26 18.24
N ILE A 72 1.58 5.42 17.60
CA ILE A 72 1.87 5.52 16.17
C ILE A 72 3.28 4.99 15.85
N ASN A 73 4.27 5.28 16.70
CA ASN A 73 5.63 4.74 16.56
C ASN A 73 5.66 3.22 16.74
N LEU A 74 4.87 2.69 17.67
CA LEU A 74 4.70 1.24 17.84
C LEU A 74 4.07 0.60 16.58
N TYR A 75 3.09 1.25 15.97
CA TYR A 75 2.49 0.73 14.74
C TYR A 75 3.47 0.80 13.56
N ALA A 76 4.28 1.86 13.50
CA ALA A 76 5.31 2.03 12.49
C ALA A 76 6.40 0.94 12.62
N SER A 77 6.78 0.58 13.85
CA SER A 77 7.74 -0.53 14.06
C SER A 77 7.17 -1.86 13.58
N TRP A 78 5.89 -2.14 13.82
CA TRP A 78 5.27 -3.37 13.31
C TRP A 78 5.24 -3.41 11.78
N VAL A 79 4.91 -2.30 11.13
CA VAL A 79 4.92 -2.22 9.65
C VAL A 79 6.33 -2.43 9.10
N ALA A 80 7.36 -1.93 9.80
CA ALA A 80 8.75 -2.16 9.44
C ALA A 80 9.17 -3.64 9.57
N GLU A 81 8.72 -4.33 10.62
CA GLU A 81 9.00 -5.77 10.84
C GLU A 81 8.46 -6.66 9.71
N VAL A 82 7.31 -6.31 9.15
CA VAL A 82 6.67 -7.11 8.09
C VAL A 82 7.11 -6.72 6.68
N LYS A 83 7.94 -5.68 6.53
CA LYS A 83 8.39 -5.14 5.24
C LYS A 83 9.00 -6.17 4.30
N LEU A 84 9.70 -7.18 4.83
CA LEU A 84 10.38 -8.21 4.04
C LEU A 84 9.59 -9.52 3.93
N ARG A 85 8.41 -9.61 4.55
CA ARG A 85 7.59 -10.83 4.58
C ARG A 85 6.87 -11.07 3.25
N SER A 86 6.08 -12.15 3.14
CA SER A 86 5.25 -12.39 1.94
C SER A 86 4.02 -11.48 1.96
N LEU A 87 3.36 -11.32 0.80
CA LEU A 87 2.08 -10.59 0.72
C LEU A 87 1.04 -11.20 1.67
N SER A 88 0.93 -12.54 1.68
CA SER A 88 0.00 -13.24 2.58
C SER A 88 0.25 -12.92 4.04
N TYR A 89 1.51 -12.93 4.47
CA TYR A 89 1.86 -12.58 5.85
C TYR A 89 1.52 -11.12 6.17
N VAL A 90 1.79 -10.19 5.24
CA VAL A 90 1.44 -8.78 5.43
C VAL A 90 -0.07 -8.58 5.52
N CYS A 91 -0.86 -9.22 4.66
CA CYS A 91 -2.32 -9.14 4.71
C CYS A 91 -2.87 -9.69 6.03
N ASP A 92 -2.39 -10.86 6.46
CA ASP A 92 -2.75 -11.47 7.73
C ASP A 92 -2.43 -10.57 8.92
N PHE A 93 -1.22 -9.99 8.92
CA PHE A 93 -0.78 -9.06 9.94
C PHE A 93 -1.69 -7.82 9.99
N VAL A 94 -1.96 -7.21 8.84
CA VAL A 94 -2.80 -6.01 8.73
C VAL A 94 -4.22 -6.31 9.18
N ASN A 95 -4.80 -7.44 8.79
CA ASN A 95 -6.15 -7.85 9.19
C ASN A 95 -6.26 -8.03 10.71
N ARG A 96 -5.28 -8.70 11.35
CA ARG A 96 -5.24 -8.88 12.81
C ARG A 96 -5.03 -7.59 13.61
N LYS A 97 -4.50 -6.54 12.98
CA LYS A 97 -4.23 -5.23 13.59
C LYS A 97 -5.17 -4.14 13.09
N ARG A 98 -6.23 -4.51 12.37
CA ARG A 98 -7.17 -3.58 11.74
C ARG A 98 -7.73 -2.57 12.75
N ASP A 99 -8.16 -3.05 13.92
CA ASP A 99 -8.67 -2.25 15.02
C ASP A 99 -7.69 -1.15 15.47
N LYS A 100 -6.39 -1.45 15.47
CA LYS A 100 -5.32 -0.49 15.85
C LYS A 100 -5.12 0.58 14.79
N PHE A 101 -5.20 0.22 13.50
CA PHE A 101 -5.15 1.23 12.44
C PHE A 101 -6.41 2.09 12.46
N GLU A 102 -7.60 1.50 12.61
CA GLU A 102 -8.85 2.25 12.68
C GLU A 102 -8.93 3.15 13.92
N SER A 103 -8.34 2.79 15.06
CA SER A 103 -8.35 3.62 16.27
C SER A 103 -7.61 4.95 16.13
N ILE A 104 -6.71 5.08 15.16
CA ILE A 104 -6.01 6.33 14.84
C ILE A 104 -6.50 6.98 13.55
N ALA A 105 -7.62 6.51 12.99
CA ALA A 105 -8.20 7.07 11.78
C ALA A 105 -8.58 8.56 11.96
N PRO A 106 -8.42 9.39 10.91
CA PRO A 106 -8.99 10.73 10.92
C PRO A 106 -10.52 10.66 10.92
N ASN A 107 -11.17 11.60 11.60
CA ASN A 107 -12.63 11.78 11.50
C ASN A 107 -13.03 12.29 10.10
N GLU A 108 -14.31 12.19 9.75
CA GLU A 108 -14.82 12.58 8.42
C GLU A 108 -14.60 14.06 8.09
N SER A 109 -14.58 14.93 9.10
CA SER A 109 -14.31 16.35 8.96
C SER A 109 -12.83 16.69 8.69
N SER A 110 -11.91 15.72 8.81
CA SER A 110 -10.48 15.94 8.62
C SER A 110 -10.13 16.11 7.14
N LYS A 111 -9.24 17.07 6.83
CA LYS A 111 -8.65 17.21 5.49
C LYS A 111 -7.89 15.95 5.03
N CYS A 112 -7.47 15.09 5.97
CA CYS A 112 -6.77 13.83 5.67
C CYS A 112 -7.72 12.64 5.46
N TYR A 113 -9.03 12.81 5.70
CA TYR A 113 -10.02 11.72 5.61
C TYR A 113 -10.11 11.13 4.20
N SER A 114 -10.11 11.98 3.16
CA SER A 114 -10.13 11.54 1.77
C SER A 114 -8.94 10.66 1.42
N TYR A 115 -7.74 10.97 1.94
CA TYR A 115 -6.55 10.14 1.74
C TYR A 115 -6.70 8.79 2.46
N TYR A 116 -7.13 8.81 3.73
CA TYR A 116 -7.38 7.62 4.53
C TYR A 116 -8.37 6.68 3.84
N LYS A 117 -9.52 7.19 3.41
CA LYS A 117 -10.56 6.42 2.72
C LYS A 117 -10.06 5.78 1.43
N LYS A 118 -9.34 6.55 0.59
CA LYS A 118 -8.88 6.09 -0.73
C LYS A 118 -7.69 5.10 -0.69
N ASN A 119 -6.86 5.17 0.34
CA ASN A 119 -5.62 4.38 0.40
C ASN A 119 -5.68 3.35 1.52
N ILE A 120 -5.90 3.82 2.75
CA ILE A 120 -5.72 3.02 3.95
C ILE A 120 -6.89 2.09 4.17
N LEU A 121 -8.13 2.62 4.15
CA LEU A 121 -9.32 1.79 4.27
C LEU A 121 -9.37 0.73 3.16
N THR A 122 -9.04 1.12 1.92
CA THR A 122 -8.92 0.19 0.79
C THR A 122 -7.87 -0.91 1.03
N ILE A 123 -6.73 -0.59 1.64
CA ILE A 123 -5.73 -1.59 2.04
C ILE A 123 -6.28 -2.52 3.12
N LEU A 124 -6.95 -1.98 4.14
CA LEU A 124 -7.52 -2.79 5.22
C LEU A 124 -8.55 -3.79 4.67
N ASP A 125 -9.47 -3.32 3.82
CA ASP A 125 -10.49 -4.16 3.18
C ASP A 125 -9.87 -5.21 2.29
N PHE A 126 -8.88 -4.84 1.46
CA PHE A 126 -8.14 -5.80 0.65
C PHE A 126 -7.47 -6.89 1.50
N CYS A 127 -6.80 -6.53 2.58
CA CYS A 127 -6.12 -7.49 3.45
C CYS A 127 -7.12 -8.43 4.14
N THR A 128 -8.28 -7.92 4.57
CA THR A 128 -9.36 -8.73 5.15
C THR A 128 -9.89 -9.74 4.12
N ASP A 129 -10.23 -9.30 2.91
CA ASP A 129 -10.72 -10.18 1.85
C ASP A 129 -9.66 -11.20 1.43
N TYR A 130 -8.39 -10.79 1.35
CA TYR A 130 -7.28 -11.68 0.99
C TYR A 130 -7.10 -12.80 2.01
N THR A 131 -7.10 -12.48 3.30
CA THR A 131 -6.99 -13.47 4.38
C THR A 131 -8.19 -14.43 4.39
N ASN A 132 -9.42 -13.91 4.31
CA ASN A 132 -10.62 -14.74 4.35
C ASN A 132 -10.71 -15.71 3.16
N ASN A 133 -10.28 -15.30 1.97
CA ASN A 133 -10.29 -16.16 0.78
C ASN A 133 -9.20 -17.22 0.81
N ASN A 134 -8.04 -16.94 1.41
CA ASN A 134 -6.96 -17.93 1.53
C ASN A 134 -7.21 -18.96 2.63
N GLN A 135 -7.99 -18.65 3.66
CA GLN A 135 -8.37 -19.61 4.70
C GLN A 135 -9.39 -20.68 4.23
N ASN A 136 -10.09 -20.43 3.13
CA ASN A 136 -11.06 -21.38 2.56
C ASN A 136 -10.44 -22.40 1.59
N HIS A 137 -9.12 -22.41 1.45
CA HIS A 137 -8.37 -23.28 0.54
C HIS A 137 -7.40 -24.27 1.24
N ASP A 138 -7.42 -24.29 2.58
CA ASP A 138 -6.78 -25.32 3.43
C ASP A 138 -7.83 -26.31 3.96
#